data_AF-A0A7V5AMU4-F1
#
_entry.id   AF-A0A7V5AMU4-F1
#
_cell.length_a   1.000
_cell.length_b   1.000
_cell.length_c   1.000
_cell.angle_alpha   90.00
_cell.angle_beta   90.00
_cell.angle_gamma   90.00
#
_symmetry.space_group_name_H-M   'P 1'
#
loop_
_entity.id
_entity.type
_entity.pdbx_description
1 polymer ?
#
loop_
_entity_poly.entity_id
_entity_poly.type
_entity_poly.pdbx_seq_one_letter_code
_entity_poly.pdbx_strand_id
1 'polypeptide(L)'
;NSSQDAWSRGDIENALNFLDQAYAIILDTNGDAEIARQKDDLRLLISKQILSVYTSRRTVTSGMRGEIPMVMNAEVEREIRSFQTIERDFFISAYQRAASIRPIILKALKKAGLPEELSWLPLVESGFKIRALSRARALGLWQFIPSTGYKYGLNRDEWVDERMDIEKSTEAAISYLKDLHEMFGDWLTVLAAYNCGEGKVMRVIANQHINYLDRFWDLYNQLPNETARYVPRFLATLEIIKNPKKYGIDLETLPNDHSLDTYDTVMTNKILNLDEIASRLGISEDLLATLNAELRYKKTPDREYRLKVPLGMGERLASIMDELPEADRPFREKGRGVVIVRHKVRSGETMASIARKYRISPDSLKKYNKSLRATDTVKVGQRIVIPVATAQTVKTNNKQGIKKVALQAITYKVKKGDTLYSVAERYGMSIQELKKLNKIKGNILKTGQIITVKPKEVSENRETGSQQKKKIYVVKKGDNLHIIARRTETDVATLKKLNNLPEDGNVRPGQALYIR
;
A
#
# COMPACT_ATOMS: atom_id res chain seq x y z
N ASN A 1 25.26 -18.33 -18.86
CA ASN A 1 26.71 -18.22 -19.14
C ASN A 1 26.97 -18.28 -20.64
N SER A 2 26.80 -19.42 -21.33
CA SER A 2 27.03 -19.50 -22.79
C SER A 2 26.23 -18.46 -23.61
N SER A 3 24.99 -18.15 -23.19
CA SER A 3 24.20 -17.06 -23.78
C SER A 3 24.83 -15.66 -23.59
N GLN A 4 25.34 -15.35 -22.39
CA GLN A 4 26.02 -14.08 -22.12
C GLN A 4 27.33 -13.94 -22.90
N ASP A 5 28.06 -15.04 -23.09
CA ASP A 5 29.30 -15.06 -23.88
C ASP A 5 29.01 -14.91 -25.38
N ALA A 6 27.90 -15.46 -25.88
CA ALA A 6 27.45 -15.21 -27.25
C ALA A 6 26.99 -13.75 -27.42
N TRP A 7 26.24 -13.23 -26.46
CA TRP A 7 25.72 -11.86 -26.50
C TRP A 7 26.84 -10.80 -26.41
N SER A 8 27.85 -11.01 -25.56
CA SER A 8 29.01 -10.10 -25.44
C SER A 8 29.87 -10.06 -26.71
N ARG A 9 29.78 -11.10 -27.56
CA ARG A 9 30.41 -11.17 -28.89
C ARG A 9 29.50 -10.66 -30.02
N GLY A 10 28.30 -10.15 -29.71
CA GLY A 10 27.32 -9.68 -30.69
C GLY A 10 26.55 -10.79 -31.41
N ASP A 11 26.74 -12.05 -31.03
CA ASP A 11 26.08 -13.21 -31.63
C ASP A 11 24.72 -13.47 -30.97
N ILE A 12 23.73 -12.72 -31.42
CA ILE A 12 22.40 -12.67 -30.82
C ILE A 12 21.62 -13.97 -31.06
N GLU A 13 21.77 -14.62 -32.21
CA GLU A 13 21.04 -15.86 -32.51
C GLU A 13 21.49 -17.01 -31.61
N ASN A 14 22.80 -17.18 -31.42
CA ASN A 14 23.30 -18.20 -30.50
C ASN A 14 23.00 -17.84 -29.04
N ALA A 15 23.00 -16.55 -28.68
CA ALA A 15 22.59 -16.13 -27.35
C ALA A 15 21.14 -16.53 -27.02
N LEU A 16 20.22 -16.39 -27.97
CA LEU A 16 18.82 -16.81 -27.84
C LEU A 16 18.70 -18.35 -27.84
N ASN A 17 19.35 -19.05 -28.77
CA ASN A 17 19.33 -20.52 -28.82
C ASN A 17 19.81 -21.16 -27.51
N PHE A 18 20.84 -20.62 -26.85
CA PHE A 18 21.30 -21.12 -25.56
C PHE A 18 20.28 -20.88 -24.43
N LEU A 19 19.52 -19.79 -24.48
CA LEU A 19 18.47 -19.51 -23.50
C LEU A 19 17.25 -20.41 -23.74
N ASP A 20 16.89 -20.65 -25.00
CA ASP A 20 15.80 -21.56 -25.36
C ASP A 20 16.13 -23.00 -24.96
N GLN A 21 17.37 -23.45 -25.16
CA GLN A 21 17.84 -24.76 -24.68
C GLN A 21 17.78 -24.85 -23.14
N ALA A 22 18.21 -23.80 -22.44
CA ALA A 22 18.11 -23.75 -20.98
C ALA A 22 16.65 -23.79 -20.51
N TYR A 23 15.74 -23.12 -21.22
CA TYR A 23 14.32 -23.13 -20.94
C TYR A 23 13.68 -24.51 -21.17
N ALA A 24 14.04 -25.19 -22.26
CA ALA A 24 13.58 -26.55 -22.57
C ALA A 24 13.99 -27.57 -21.50
N ILE A 25 15.24 -27.52 -21.04
CA ILE A 25 15.74 -28.39 -19.95
C ILE A 25 14.95 -28.20 -18.65
N ILE A 26 14.54 -26.96 -18.37
CA ILE A 26 13.71 -26.65 -17.20
C ILE A 26 12.29 -27.20 -17.36
N LEU A 27 11.73 -27.26 -18.58
CA LEU A 27 10.40 -27.84 -18.81
C LEU A 27 10.35 -29.34 -18.47
N ASP A 28 11.39 -30.09 -18.84
CA ASP A 28 11.45 -31.56 -18.73
C ASP A 28 11.70 -32.10 -17.31
N THR A 29 12.02 -31.24 -16.33
CA THR A 29 12.30 -31.66 -14.95
C THR A 29 11.02 -31.75 -14.10
N ASN A 30 10.71 -32.96 -13.59
CA ASN A 30 9.61 -33.23 -12.65
C ASN A 30 10.12 -33.29 -11.19
N GLY A 31 9.45 -32.61 -10.24
CA GLY A 31 9.83 -32.65 -8.82
C GLY A 31 8.97 -31.78 -7.88
N ASP A 32 9.20 -31.98 -6.58
CA ASP A 32 8.49 -31.47 -5.38
C ASP A 32 8.24 -29.93 -5.35
N ALA A 33 7.34 -29.46 -4.48
CA ALA A 33 6.84 -28.07 -4.45
C ALA A 33 7.93 -27.00 -4.25
N GLU A 34 9.04 -27.33 -3.61
CA GLU A 34 10.19 -26.42 -3.42
C GLU A 34 11.05 -26.30 -4.69
N ILE A 35 11.18 -27.39 -5.47
CA ILE A 35 11.79 -27.43 -6.79
C ILE A 35 10.94 -26.65 -7.79
N ALA A 36 9.61 -26.72 -7.68
CA ALA A 36 8.68 -25.96 -8.51
C ALA A 36 8.90 -24.43 -8.38
N ARG A 37 9.11 -23.92 -7.16
CA ARG A 37 9.40 -22.48 -6.96
C ARG A 37 10.74 -22.06 -7.56
N GLN A 38 11.78 -22.87 -7.38
CA GLN A 38 13.11 -22.60 -7.96
C GLN A 38 13.07 -22.66 -9.50
N LYS A 39 12.28 -23.57 -10.07
CA LYS A 39 11.98 -23.68 -11.50
C LYS A 39 11.28 -22.43 -12.03
N ASP A 40 10.27 -21.92 -11.31
CA ASP A 40 9.59 -20.68 -11.70
C ASP A 40 10.51 -19.45 -11.61
N ASP A 41 11.37 -19.36 -10.60
CA ASP A 41 12.36 -18.28 -10.47
C ASP A 41 13.41 -18.34 -11.60
N LEU A 42 13.86 -19.54 -11.98
CA LEU A 42 14.78 -19.74 -13.11
C LEU A 42 14.13 -19.43 -14.46
N ARG A 43 12.87 -19.85 -14.66
CA ARG A 43 12.10 -19.47 -15.85
C ARG A 43 11.98 -17.95 -15.97
N LEU A 44 11.64 -17.28 -14.87
CA LEU A 44 11.55 -15.83 -14.83
C LEU A 44 12.88 -15.16 -15.19
N LEU A 45 14.01 -15.68 -14.70
CA LEU A 45 15.34 -15.19 -15.03
C LEU A 45 15.68 -15.39 -16.51
N ILE A 46 15.40 -16.57 -17.06
CA ILE A 46 15.65 -16.88 -18.48
C ILE A 46 14.76 -16.01 -19.38
N SER A 47 13.46 -15.88 -19.08
CA SER A 47 12.57 -14.99 -19.83
C SER A 47 13.04 -13.54 -19.79
N LYS A 48 13.55 -13.05 -18.65
CA LYS A 48 14.15 -11.69 -18.58
C LYS A 48 15.38 -11.57 -19.47
N GLN A 49 16.21 -12.60 -19.51
CA GLN A 49 17.44 -12.60 -20.29
C GLN A 49 17.14 -12.66 -21.79
N ILE A 50 16.21 -13.53 -22.21
CA ILE A 50 15.68 -13.60 -23.57
C ILE A 50 15.16 -12.23 -23.98
N LEU A 51 14.29 -11.65 -23.15
CA LEU A 51 13.70 -10.36 -23.39
C LEU A 51 14.75 -9.25 -23.51
N SER A 52 15.77 -9.20 -22.63
CA SER A 52 16.88 -8.23 -22.73
C SER A 52 17.69 -8.35 -24.03
N VAL A 53 17.88 -9.57 -24.54
CA VAL A 53 18.55 -9.81 -25.81
C VAL A 53 17.68 -9.33 -26.97
N TYR A 54 16.36 -9.55 -26.91
CA TYR A 54 15.41 -9.03 -27.89
C TYR A 54 15.27 -7.51 -27.87
N THR A 55 15.18 -6.88 -26.68
CA THR A 55 15.08 -5.42 -26.58
C THR A 55 16.35 -4.74 -27.09
N SER A 56 17.53 -5.37 -26.94
CA SER A 56 18.79 -4.89 -27.52
C SER A 56 18.80 -4.85 -29.05
N ARG A 57 17.96 -5.64 -29.75
CA ARG A 57 17.77 -5.55 -31.20
C ARG A 57 16.94 -4.34 -31.65
N ARG A 58 16.13 -3.75 -30.77
CA ARG A 58 15.13 -2.72 -31.11
C ARG A 58 15.55 -1.27 -30.80
N THR A 59 16.79 -1.03 -30.38
CA THR A 59 17.22 0.29 -29.89
C THR A 59 17.37 1.40 -30.94
N VAL A 60 17.06 1.19 -32.23
CA VAL A 60 17.09 2.29 -33.21
C VAL A 60 15.95 2.19 -34.22
N THR A 61 14.79 2.74 -33.88
CA THR A 61 13.94 3.40 -34.90
C THR A 61 13.95 4.90 -34.64
N SER A 62 15.00 5.56 -35.13
CA SER A 62 14.91 7.00 -35.43
C SER A 62 13.93 7.18 -36.59
N GLY A 63 12.76 7.78 -36.32
CA GLY A 63 11.84 8.15 -37.39
C GLY A 63 10.55 8.77 -36.86
N MET A 64 10.04 9.80 -37.55
CA MET A 64 8.80 10.54 -37.30
C MET A 64 7.51 9.69 -37.50
N ARG A 65 7.46 8.48 -36.95
CA ARG A 65 6.23 7.67 -36.81
C ARG A 65 6.09 7.37 -35.31
N GLY A 66 4.93 7.68 -34.73
CA GLY A 66 4.71 7.49 -33.29
C GLY A 66 5.14 6.09 -32.83
N GLU A 67 5.99 6.02 -31.81
CA GLU A 67 6.61 4.76 -31.36
C GLU A 67 5.58 3.75 -30.84
N ILE A 68 4.38 4.21 -30.48
CA ILE A 68 3.26 3.37 -30.08
C ILE A 68 2.47 2.95 -31.32
N PRO A 69 2.45 1.64 -31.67
CA PRO A 69 1.75 1.18 -32.86
C PRO A 69 0.23 1.32 -32.70
N MET A 70 -0.39 2.12 -33.56
CA MET A 70 -1.85 2.27 -33.63
C MET A 70 -2.45 1.06 -34.34
N VAL A 71 -2.93 0.09 -33.57
CA VAL A 71 -3.61 -1.12 -34.10
C VAL A 71 -5.11 -0.97 -33.89
N MET A 72 -5.89 -1.02 -34.99
CA MET A 72 -7.35 -1.07 -34.92
C MET A 72 -7.82 -2.52 -34.90
N ASN A 73 -8.59 -2.91 -33.88
CA ASN A 73 -9.20 -4.23 -33.77
C ASN A 73 -10.52 -4.17 -32.98
N ALA A 74 -11.21 -5.30 -32.87
CA ALA A 74 -12.53 -5.38 -32.22
C ALA A 74 -12.53 -4.89 -30.76
N GLU A 75 -11.42 -5.04 -30.03
CA GLU A 75 -11.31 -4.60 -28.64
C GLU A 75 -11.12 -3.09 -28.55
N VAL A 76 -10.32 -2.48 -29.44
CA VAL A 76 -10.17 -1.02 -29.54
C VAL A 76 -11.49 -0.37 -29.96
N GLU A 77 -12.17 -0.92 -30.96
CA GLU A 77 -13.48 -0.43 -31.39
C GLU A 77 -14.53 -0.49 -30.28
N ARG A 78 -14.47 -1.53 -29.43
CA ARG A 78 -15.37 -1.65 -28.27
C ARG A 78 -15.14 -0.52 -27.27
N GLU A 79 -13.90 -0.18 -26.98
CA GLU A 79 -13.57 0.93 -26.08
C GLU A 79 -13.92 2.30 -26.72
N ILE A 80 -13.75 2.46 -28.03
CA ILE A 80 -14.25 3.65 -28.76
C ILE A 80 -15.76 3.78 -28.58
N ARG A 81 -16.53 2.72 -28.82
CA ARG A 81 -18.00 2.72 -28.62
C ARG A 81 -18.38 3.06 -27.18
N SER A 82 -17.60 2.59 -26.21
CA SER A 82 -17.81 2.94 -24.78
C SER A 82 -17.68 4.45 -24.56
N PHE A 83 -16.62 5.07 -25.09
CA PHE A 83 -16.41 6.52 -25.02
C PHE A 83 -17.40 7.34 -25.85
N GLN A 84 -18.06 6.74 -26.85
CA GLN A 84 -19.14 7.42 -27.59
C GLN A 84 -20.49 7.35 -26.86
N THR A 85 -20.66 6.39 -25.95
CA THR A 85 -21.95 6.09 -25.32
C THR A 85 -21.87 6.23 -23.79
N ILE A 86 -21.73 5.11 -23.07
CA ILE A 86 -21.86 5.03 -21.61
C ILE A 86 -20.80 5.86 -20.89
N GLU A 87 -19.60 5.98 -21.45
CA GLU A 87 -18.46 6.68 -20.85
C GLU A 87 -18.15 8.01 -21.53
N ARG A 88 -19.07 8.55 -22.33
CA ARG A 88 -18.90 9.82 -23.05
C ARG A 88 -18.62 10.98 -22.10
N ASP A 89 -19.44 11.14 -21.07
CA ASP A 89 -19.29 12.25 -20.11
C ASP A 89 -17.99 12.15 -19.32
N PHE A 90 -17.58 10.92 -18.99
CA PHE A 90 -16.29 10.65 -18.37
C PHE A 90 -15.14 11.11 -19.27
N PHE A 91 -15.17 10.71 -20.55
CA PHE A 91 -14.14 11.05 -21.53
C PHE A 91 -14.03 12.57 -21.72
N ILE A 92 -15.15 13.25 -21.96
CA ILE A 92 -15.20 14.70 -22.14
C ILE A 92 -14.67 15.41 -20.89
N SER A 93 -15.14 15.03 -19.70
CA SER A 93 -14.69 15.63 -18.45
C SER A 93 -13.20 15.39 -18.19
N ALA A 94 -12.67 14.21 -18.55
CA ALA A 94 -11.25 13.90 -18.42
C ALA A 94 -10.40 14.71 -19.40
N TYR A 95 -10.87 14.87 -20.64
CA TYR A 95 -10.22 15.70 -21.65
C TYR A 95 -10.16 17.17 -21.23
N GLN A 96 -11.27 17.73 -20.70
CA GLN A 96 -11.29 19.10 -20.17
C GLN A 96 -10.24 19.30 -19.07
N ARG A 97 -10.16 18.37 -18.10
CA ARG A 97 -9.13 18.42 -17.04
C ARG A 97 -7.71 18.29 -17.59
N ALA A 98 -7.54 17.58 -18.71
CA ALA A 98 -6.24 17.44 -19.35
C ALA A 98 -5.71 18.77 -19.90
N ALA A 99 -6.58 19.72 -20.28
CA ALA A 99 -6.15 20.98 -20.88
C ALA A 99 -5.13 21.76 -20.03
N SER A 100 -5.34 21.80 -18.71
CA SER A 100 -4.47 22.53 -17.78
C SER A 100 -3.26 21.74 -17.28
N ILE A 101 -3.34 20.40 -17.26
CA ILE A 101 -2.30 19.51 -16.69
C ILE A 101 -1.37 18.92 -17.76
N ARG A 102 -1.92 18.57 -18.93
CA ARG A 102 -1.19 17.86 -19.99
C ARG A 102 0.02 18.63 -20.54
N PRO A 103 0.03 19.97 -20.66
CA PRO A 103 1.22 20.70 -21.08
C PRO A 103 2.46 20.42 -20.22
N ILE A 104 2.27 20.32 -18.89
CA ILE A 104 3.34 19.98 -17.93
C ILE A 104 3.90 18.58 -18.23
N ILE A 105 3.00 17.61 -18.44
CA ILE A 105 3.37 16.23 -18.76
C ILE A 105 4.11 16.13 -20.09
N LEU A 106 3.61 16.80 -21.12
CA LEU A 106 4.24 16.81 -22.44
C LEU A 106 5.65 17.37 -22.39
N LYS A 107 5.87 18.47 -21.67
CA LYS A 107 7.20 19.05 -21.49
C LYS A 107 8.15 18.06 -20.82
N ALA A 108 7.69 17.36 -19.80
CA ALA A 108 8.48 16.34 -19.10
C ALA A 108 8.80 15.12 -19.99
N LEU A 109 7.82 14.61 -20.76
CA LEU A 109 8.01 13.49 -21.69
C LEU A 109 8.98 13.84 -22.81
N LYS A 110 8.84 15.03 -23.42
CA LYS A 110 9.78 15.53 -24.44
C LYS A 110 11.20 15.61 -23.92
N LYS A 111 11.39 16.19 -22.73
CA LYS A 111 12.69 16.25 -22.05
C LYS A 111 13.26 14.85 -21.80
N ALA A 112 12.40 13.88 -21.52
CA ALA A 112 12.81 12.51 -21.23
C ALA A 112 13.05 11.65 -22.49
N GLY A 113 12.72 12.14 -23.69
CA GLY A 113 12.79 11.39 -24.95
C GLY A 113 11.74 10.29 -25.05
N LEU A 114 10.58 10.45 -24.40
CA LEU A 114 9.47 9.48 -24.45
C LEU A 114 8.36 9.94 -25.41
N PRO A 115 7.55 9.00 -25.96
CA PRO A 115 6.43 9.33 -26.84
C PRO A 115 5.43 10.30 -26.21
N GLU A 116 5.00 11.30 -26.98
CA GLU A 116 4.05 12.32 -26.54
C GLU A 116 2.66 11.73 -26.25
N GLU A 117 2.31 10.63 -26.90
CA GLU A 117 1.06 9.90 -26.73
C GLU A 117 0.86 9.44 -25.27
N LEU A 118 1.95 9.13 -24.56
CA LEU A 118 1.92 8.72 -23.15
C LEU A 118 1.36 9.82 -22.23
N SER A 119 1.33 11.07 -22.68
CA SER A 119 0.68 12.17 -21.94
C SER A 119 -0.81 11.94 -21.71
N TRP A 120 -1.45 11.02 -22.45
CA TRP A 120 -2.85 10.65 -22.26
C TRP A 120 -3.08 9.50 -21.28
N LEU A 121 -2.03 8.88 -20.73
CA LEU A 121 -2.17 7.82 -19.73
C LEU A 121 -3.01 8.23 -18.51
N PRO A 122 -2.89 9.45 -17.97
CA PRO A 122 -3.75 9.89 -16.88
C PRO A 122 -5.25 9.87 -17.20
N LEU A 123 -5.65 9.93 -18.47
CA LEU A 123 -7.06 9.80 -18.86
C LEU A 123 -7.58 8.41 -18.50
N VAL A 124 -6.83 7.36 -18.81
CA VAL A 124 -7.23 5.98 -18.53
C VAL A 124 -6.98 5.56 -17.07
N GLU A 125 -6.02 6.20 -16.39
CA GLU A 125 -5.69 5.92 -14.99
C GLU A 125 -6.65 6.60 -14.01
N SER A 126 -6.74 7.93 -14.06
CA SER A 126 -7.48 8.74 -13.07
C SER A 126 -8.59 9.58 -13.71
N GLY A 127 -8.64 9.64 -15.04
CA GLY A 127 -9.40 10.66 -15.76
C GLY A 127 -8.84 12.06 -15.51
N PHE A 128 -7.52 12.22 -15.39
CA PHE A 128 -6.86 13.49 -15.03
C PHE A 128 -7.27 14.06 -13.66
N LYS A 129 -7.62 13.20 -12.71
CA LYS A 129 -7.98 13.61 -11.35
C LYS A 129 -6.76 13.50 -10.43
N ILE A 130 -6.21 14.64 -10.03
CA ILE A 130 -4.97 14.73 -9.23
C ILE A 130 -5.10 14.00 -7.88
N ARG A 131 -6.29 13.97 -7.28
CA ARG A 131 -6.55 13.34 -5.97
C ARG A 131 -7.35 12.03 -6.07
N ALA A 132 -7.40 11.38 -7.24
CA ALA A 132 -8.13 10.12 -7.42
C ALA A 132 -7.53 8.98 -6.58
N LEU A 133 -8.37 8.29 -5.81
CA LEU A 133 -8.00 7.14 -4.99
C LEU A 133 -8.71 5.88 -5.47
N SER A 134 -7.96 4.87 -5.90
CA SER A 134 -8.52 3.57 -6.29
C SER A 134 -8.81 2.66 -5.10
N ARG A 135 -9.57 1.58 -5.37
CA ARG A 135 -9.81 0.49 -4.41
C ARG A 135 -8.52 -0.20 -3.97
N ALA A 136 -7.51 -0.26 -4.85
CA ALA A 136 -6.19 -0.81 -4.58
C ALA A 136 -5.27 0.19 -3.85
N ARG A 137 -5.79 1.37 -3.48
CA ARG A 137 -5.04 2.48 -2.84
C ARG A 137 -3.98 3.12 -3.73
N ALA A 138 -4.11 2.93 -5.05
CA ALA A 138 -3.45 3.79 -6.01
C ALA A 138 -3.97 5.22 -5.83
N LEU A 139 -3.07 6.19 -5.83
CA LEU A 139 -3.40 7.60 -5.60
C LEU A 139 -2.73 8.44 -6.68
N GLY A 140 -3.38 9.54 -7.05
CA GLY A 140 -2.75 10.55 -7.88
C GLY A 140 -3.17 10.52 -9.33
N LEU A 141 -2.63 11.46 -10.09
CA LEU A 141 -2.79 11.54 -11.53
C LEU A 141 -2.42 10.23 -12.24
N TRP A 142 -1.29 9.66 -11.84
CA TRP A 142 -0.67 8.45 -12.39
C TRP A 142 -1.04 7.15 -11.65
N GLN A 143 -1.94 7.22 -10.67
CA GLN A 143 -2.41 6.06 -9.89
C GLN A 143 -1.27 5.21 -9.29
N PHE A 144 -0.32 5.85 -8.62
CA PHE A 144 0.73 5.14 -7.91
C PHE A 144 0.21 4.46 -6.64
N ILE A 145 0.42 3.15 -6.52
CA ILE A 145 0.37 2.47 -5.22
C ILE A 145 1.58 2.87 -4.37
N PRO A 146 1.50 2.84 -3.02
CA PRO A 146 2.58 3.35 -2.17
C PRO A 146 3.94 2.70 -2.43
N SER A 147 3.99 1.37 -2.61
CA SER A 147 5.26 0.65 -2.83
C SER A 147 5.99 1.11 -4.08
N THR A 148 5.25 1.27 -5.19
CA THR A 148 5.81 1.73 -6.47
C THR A 148 6.18 3.21 -6.38
N GLY A 149 5.35 4.04 -5.74
CA GLY A 149 5.68 5.44 -5.50
C GLY A 149 7.02 5.61 -4.78
N TYR A 150 7.25 4.88 -3.68
CA TYR A 150 8.54 4.92 -2.98
C TYR A 150 9.71 4.43 -3.82
N LYS A 151 9.51 3.39 -4.65
CA LYS A 151 10.55 2.89 -5.57
C LYS A 151 11.02 3.99 -6.53
N TYR A 152 10.11 4.86 -6.96
CA TYR A 152 10.39 5.96 -7.88
C TYR A 152 10.47 7.33 -7.19
N GLY A 153 10.84 7.36 -5.92
CA GLY A 153 11.21 8.59 -5.21
C GLY A 153 10.04 9.44 -4.69
N LEU A 154 8.79 8.97 -4.80
CA LEU A 154 7.63 9.66 -4.23
C LEU A 154 7.53 9.36 -2.73
N ASN A 155 7.63 10.41 -1.94
CA ASN A 155 7.51 10.35 -0.49
C ASN A 155 6.09 10.64 -0.03
N ARG A 156 5.82 10.14 1.17
CA ARG A 156 4.55 10.35 1.83
C ARG A 156 4.78 10.44 3.32
N ASP A 157 4.27 11.50 3.91
CA ASP A 157 4.27 11.69 5.35
C ASP A 157 2.89 12.10 5.86
N GLU A 158 2.85 12.67 7.07
CA GLU A 158 1.62 13.15 7.68
C GLU A 158 0.97 14.27 6.87
N TRP A 159 1.75 15.20 6.33
CA TRP A 159 1.31 16.44 5.71
C TRP A 159 1.19 16.36 4.19
N VAL A 160 2.11 15.62 3.57
CA VAL A 160 2.36 15.60 2.13
C VAL A 160 2.24 14.17 1.60
N ASP A 161 1.58 14.01 0.46
CA ASP A 161 1.60 12.77 -0.33
C ASP A 161 1.99 13.14 -1.77
N GLU A 162 3.27 12.95 -2.13
CA GLU A 162 3.85 13.40 -3.40
C GLU A 162 3.28 12.65 -4.62
N ARG A 163 2.49 11.59 -4.40
CA ARG A 163 1.72 10.95 -5.47
C ARG A 163 0.65 11.86 -6.07
N MET A 164 0.21 12.89 -5.32
CA MET A 164 -0.72 13.91 -5.80
C MET A 164 0.01 15.13 -6.40
N ASP A 165 1.33 15.24 -6.26
CA ASP A 165 2.10 16.31 -6.90
C ASP A 165 2.18 16.04 -8.40
N ILE A 166 1.72 16.97 -9.25
CA ILE A 166 1.68 16.78 -10.70
C ILE A 166 3.07 16.53 -11.28
N GLU A 167 4.07 17.33 -10.89
CA GLU A 167 5.41 17.29 -11.48
C GLU A 167 6.18 16.08 -10.98
N LYS A 168 6.25 15.89 -9.65
CA LYS A 168 6.98 14.76 -9.05
C LYS A 168 6.38 13.41 -9.48
N SER A 169 5.06 13.28 -9.47
CA SER A 169 4.42 12.04 -9.90
C SER A 169 4.62 11.78 -11.40
N THR A 170 4.73 12.83 -12.22
CA THR A 170 5.08 12.69 -13.64
C THR A 170 6.53 12.24 -13.84
N GLU A 171 7.49 12.81 -13.11
CA GLU A 171 8.89 12.35 -13.15
C GLU A 171 9.04 10.89 -12.71
N ALA A 172 8.31 10.50 -11.66
CA ALA A 172 8.24 9.11 -11.20
C ALA A 172 7.61 8.18 -12.26
N ALA A 173 6.53 8.60 -12.93
CA ALA A 173 5.89 7.84 -14.01
C ALA A 173 6.81 7.67 -15.21
N ILE A 174 7.52 8.72 -15.61
CA ILE A 174 8.54 8.67 -16.67
C ILE A 174 9.63 7.66 -16.32
N SER A 175 10.13 7.71 -15.08
CA SER A 175 11.16 6.76 -14.62
C SER A 175 10.64 5.32 -14.64
N TYR A 176 9.40 5.09 -14.21
CA TYR A 176 8.79 3.76 -14.26
C TYR A 176 8.59 3.27 -15.69
N LEU A 177 8.07 4.12 -16.59
CA LEU A 177 7.87 3.79 -17.99
C LEU A 177 9.19 3.46 -18.69
N LYS A 178 10.29 4.15 -18.35
CA LYS A 178 11.63 3.83 -18.85
C LYS A 178 12.09 2.45 -18.41
N ASP A 179 12.00 2.12 -17.12
CA ASP A 179 12.36 0.79 -16.62
C ASP A 179 11.54 -0.32 -17.31
N LEU A 180 10.24 -0.07 -17.50
CA LEU A 180 9.37 -1.01 -18.20
C LEU A 180 9.77 -1.14 -19.67
N HIS A 181 10.08 -0.03 -20.34
CA HIS A 181 10.48 -0.05 -21.74
C HIS A 181 11.84 -0.71 -21.95
N GLU A 182 12.80 -0.52 -21.03
CA GLU A 182 14.05 -1.28 -21.01
C GLU A 182 13.79 -2.78 -20.85
N MET A 183 12.83 -3.13 -19.98
CA MET A 183 12.45 -4.53 -19.75
C MET A 183 11.77 -5.15 -20.96
N PHE A 184 10.73 -4.52 -21.52
CA PHE A 184 9.83 -5.15 -22.50
C PHE A 184 10.06 -4.72 -23.95
N GLY A 185 10.66 -3.55 -24.18
CA GLY A 185 11.06 -3.05 -25.51
C GLY A 185 9.94 -2.65 -26.47
N ASP A 186 8.67 -2.97 -26.17
CA ASP A 186 7.51 -2.49 -26.93
C ASP A 186 6.50 -1.79 -26.03
N TRP A 187 5.98 -0.66 -26.52
CA TRP A 187 5.09 0.19 -25.72
C TRP A 187 3.76 -0.47 -25.34
N LEU A 188 3.21 -1.39 -26.14
CA LEU A 188 1.94 -2.03 -25.79
C LEU A 188 2.10 -2.97 -24.58
N THR A 189 3.19 -3.73 -24.54
CA THR A 189 3.53 -4.58 -23.39
C THR A 189 3.90 -3.74 -22.17
N VAL A 190 4.61 -2.62 -22.36
CA VAL A 190 4.88 -1.64 -21.30
C VAL A 190 3.59 -1.13 -20.66
N LEU A 191 2.60 -0.75 -21.46
CA LEU A 191 1.30 -0.29 -20.96
C LEU A 191 0.57 -1.37 -20.16
N ALA A 192 0.61 -2.62 -20.61
CA ALA A 192 0.05 -3.74 -19.87
C ALA A 192 0.77 -3.95 -18.53
N ALA A 193 2.11 -3.86 -18.54
CA ALA A 193 2.94 -4.00 -17.34
C ALA A 193 2.75 -2.85 -16.36
N TYR A 194 2.59 -1.61 -16.84
CA TYR A 194 2.28 -0.45 -16.01
C TYR A 194 0.99 -0.67 -15.21
N ASN A 195 -0.06 -1.16 -15.85
CA ASN A 195 -1.35 -1.40 -15.21
C ASN A 195 -1.32 -2.56 -14.20
N CYS A 196 -0.75 -3.71 -14.58
CA CYS A 196 -0.90 -4.95 -13.80
C CYS A 196 0.33 -5.40 -13.02
N GLY A 197 1.43 -4.64 -13.15
CA GLY A 197 2.75 -4.92 -12.62
C GLY A 197 3.58 -5.79 -13.56
N GLU A 198 4.86 -5.42 -13.70
CA GLU A 198 5.84 -6.09 -14.56
C GLU A 198 5.98 -7.59 -14.27
N GLY A 199 5.93 -7.97 -12.98
CA GLY A 199 6.06 -9.38 -12.57
C GLY A 199 4.89 -10.25 -13.03
N LYS A 200 3.71 -9.68 -13.26
CA LYS A 200 2.57 -10.44 -13.79
C LYS A 200 2.76 -10.70 -15.28
N VAL A 201 3.10 -9.66 -16.05
CA VAL A 201 3.39 -9.79 -17.49
C VAL A 201 4.52 -10.79 -17.72
N MET A 202 5.62 -10.66 -16.96
CA MET A 202 6.73 -11.60 -17.03
C MET A 202 6.32 -13.04 -16.72
N ARG A 203 5.40 -13.28 -15.79
CA ARG A 203 4.92 -14.64 -15.49
C ARG A 203 4.06 -15.20 -16.62
N VAL A 204 3.26 -14.36 -17.28
CA VAL A 204 2.49 -14.79 -18.46
C VAL A 204 3.45 -15.18 -19.58
N ILE A 205 4.43 -14.33 -19.88
CA ILE A 205 5.50 -14.61 -20.86
C ILE A 205 6.23 -15.92 -20.50
N ALA A 206 6.66 -16.07 -19.25
CA ALA A 206 7.41 -17.25 -18.78
C ALA A 206 6.60 -18.56 -18.74
N ASN A 207 5.28 -18.50 -18.93
CA ASN A 207 4.42 -19.68 -19.02
C ASN A 207 4.05 -20.03 -20.47
N GLN A 208 4.39 -19.16 -21.43
CA GLN A 208 4.21 -19.47 -22.84
C GLN A 208 5.28 -20.47 -23.26
N HIS A 209 4.85 -21.55 -23.91
CA HIS A 209 5.72 -22.57 -24.50
C HIS A 209 5.97 -22.23 -25.98
N ILE A 210 6.18 -20.95 -26.28
CA ILE A 210 6.24 -20.44 -27.65
C ILE A 210 7.64 -19.87 -27.90
N ASN A 211 8.28 -20.34 -28.97
CA ASN A 211 9.55 -19.82 -29.51
C ASN A 211 9.34 -18.46 -30.19
N TYR A 212 8.69 -17.50 -29.54
CA TYR A 212 8.63 -16.13 -30.04
C TYR A 212 7.96 -15.19 -29.01
N LEU A 213 8.60 -14.05 -28.72
CA LEU A 213 8.02 -12.94 -27.97
C LEU A 213 7.40 -11.96 -28.97
N ASP A 214 6.21 -12.26 -29.48
CA ASP A 214 5.46 -11.32 -30.32
C ASP A 214 4.37 -10.70 -29.45
N ARG A 215 4.40 -9.37 -29.44
CA ARG A 215 3.28 -8.43 -29.31
C ARG A 215 2.28 -8.66 -28.16
N PHE A 216 1.99 -7.59 -27.43
CA PHE A 216 0.90 -7.49 -26.45
C PHE A 216 -0.39 -8.28 -26.77
N TRP A 217 -0.83 -8.32 -28.04
CA TRP A 217 -2.05 -9.01 -28.44
C TRP A 217 -2.02 -10.53 -28.25
N ASP A 218 -0.83 -11.16 -28.23
CA ASP A 218 -0.68 -12.59 -27.95
C ASP A 218 -0.80 -12.88 -26.44
N LEU A 219 -0.52 -11.87 -25.60
CA LEU A 219 -0.72 -11.90 -24.15
C LEU A 219 -2.16 -11.54 -23.75
N TYR A 220 -2.89 -10.84 -24.61
CA TYR A 220 -4.18 -10.22 -24.30
C TYR A 220 -5.16 -11.17 -23.61
N ASN A 221 -5.37 -12.36 -24.18
CA ASN A 221 -6.34 -13.34 -23.69
C ASN A 221 -5.91 -14.03 -22.37
N GLN A 222 -4.64 -13.89 -21.99
CA GLN A 222 -4.07 -14.48 -20.77
C GLN A 222 -3.97 -13.45 -19.62
N LEU A 223 -4.14 -12.16 -19.94
CA LEU A 223 -4.15 -11.09 -18.94
C LEU A 223 -5.52 -11.00 -18.25
N PRO A 224 -5.57 -10.55 -16.99
CA PRO A 224 -6.84 -10.25 -16.34
C PRO A 224 -7.66 -9.25 -17.15
N ASN A 225 -8.99 -9.43 -17.25
CA ASN A 225 -9.86 -8.59 -18.07
C ASN A 225 -9.66 -7.08 -17.87
N GLU A 226 -9.44 -6.62 -16.64
CA GLU A 226 -9.17 -5.21 -16.34
C GLU A 226 -7.89 -4.71 -17.05
N THR A 227 -6.84 -5.51 -17.03
CA THR A 227 -5.56 -5.23 -17.69
C THR A 227 -5.63 -5.41 -19.20
N ALA A 228 -6.30 -6.47 -19.67
CA ALA A 228 -6.49 -6.69 -21.10
C ALA A 228 -7.18 -5.48 -21.72
N ARG A 229 -8.26 -4.97 -21.10
CA ARG A 229 -8.98 -3.77 -21.56
C ARG A 229 -8.19 -2.47 -21.47
N TYR A 230 -7.13 -2.41 -20.67
CA TYR A 230 -6.36 -1.17 -20.45
C TYR A 230 -5.69 -0.64 -21.73
N VAL A 231 -4.99 -1.50 -22.46
CA VAL A 231 -4.27 -1.09 -23.68
C VAL A 231 -5.23 -0.71 -24.82
N PRO A 232 -6.28 -1.49 -25.17
CA PRO A 232 -7.28 -1.06 -26.14
C PRO A 232 -7.93 0.27 -25.77
N ARG A 233 -8.17 0.52 -24.48
CA ARG A 233 -8.76 1.77 -24.00
C ARG A 233 -7.84 2.97 -24.20
N PHE A 234 -6.53 2.78 -23.99
CA PHE A 234 -5.53 3.80 -24.29
C PHE A 234 -5.44 4.08 -25.79
N LEU A 235 -5.40 3.03 -26.63
CA LEU A 235 -5.41 3.20 -28.09
C LEU A 235 -6.69 3.89 -28.60
N ALA A 236 -7.86 3.53 -28.05
CA ALA A 236 -9.12 4.19 -28.33
C ALA A 236 -9.09 5.68 -27.98
N THR A 237 -8.45 6.03 -26.86
CA THR A 237 -8.24 7.43 -26.45
C THR A 237 -7.44 8.19 -27.50
N LEU A 238 -6.30 7.64 -27.93
CA LEU A 238 -5.46 8.27 -28.95
C LEU A 238 -6.19 8.44 -30.28
N GLU A 239 -6.97 7.43 -30.70
CA GLU A 239 -7.70 7.45 -31.96
C GLU A 239 -8.81 8.53 -31.94
N ILE A 240 -9.56 8.63 -30.85
CA ILE A 240 -10.59 9.66 -30.68
C ILE A 240 -9.96 11.06 -30.70
N ILE A 241 -8.86 11.26 -29.96
CA ILE A 241 -8.22 12.57 -29.85
C ILE A 241 -7.60 13.01 -31.18
N LYS A 242 -7.09 12.06 -31.97
CA LYS A 242 -6.56 12.34 -33.30
C LYS A 242 -7.66 12.73 -34.29
N ASN A 243 -8.85 12.13 -34.17
CA ASN A 243 -9.95 12.31 -35.12
C ASN A 243 -11.31 12.53 -34.41
N PRO A 244 -11.50 13.58 -33.58
CA PRO A 244 -12.65 13.67 -32.67
C PRO A 244 -13.99 13.75 -33.42
N LYS A 245 -14.04 14.53 -34.52
CA LYS A 245 -15.22 14.68 -35.38
C LYS A 245 -15.67 13.35 -36.00
N LYS A 246 -14.74 12.47 -36.40
CA LYS A 246 -15.02 11.12 -36.93
C LYS A 246 -15.81 10.27 -35.92
N TYR A 247 -15.55 10.48 -34.63
CA TYR A 247 -16.19 9.72 -33.55
C TYR A 247 -17.37 10.48 -32.91
N GLY A 248 -17.82 11.58 -33.51
CA GLY A 248 -18.95 12.35 -33.01
C GLY A 248 -18.66 13.01 -31.65
N ILE A 249 -17.39 13.33 -31.38
CA ILE A 249 -16.97 14.06 -30.18
C ILE A 249 -16.48 15.43 -30.66
N ASP A 250 -17.02 16.49 -30.08
CA ASP A 250 -16.55 17.85 -30.32
C ASP A 250 -15.64 18.27 -29.18
N LEU A 251 -14.36 18.50 -29.47
CA LEU A 251 -13.33 18.90 -28.50
C LEU A 251 -12.91 20.36 -28.67
N GLU A 252 -13.32 21.03 -29.76
CA GLU A 252 -12.87 22.39 -30.13
C GLU A 252 -13.59 23.48 -29.32
N THR A 253 -14.76 23.17 -28.76
CA THR A 253 -15.61 24.09 -27.99
C THR A 253 -15.28 24.18 -26.50
N LEU A 254 -14.23 23.48 -26.06
CA LEU A 254 -13.91 23.33 -24.65
C LEU A 254 -13.03 24.50 -24.16
N PRO A 255 -13.38 25.16 -23.04
CA PRO A 255 -12.58 26.25 -22.50
C PRO A 255 -11.16 25.79 -22.18
N ASN A 256 -10.16 26.42 -22.81
CA ASN A 256 -8.77 26.34 -22.38
C ASN A 256 -8.59 27.28 -21.20
N ASP A 257 -9.03 26.86 -20.02
CA ASP A 257 -8.89 27.69 -18.83
C ASP A 257 -7.54 27.42 -18.15
N HIS A 258 -6.84 28.53 -17.86
CA HIS A 258 -5.56 28.70 -17.17
C HIS A 258 -4.59 27.49 -17.14
N SER A 259 -3.45 27.64 -17.82
CA SER A 259 -2.34 26.69 -17.72
C SER A 259 -1.77 26.66 -16.30
N LEU A 260 -1.57 25.46 -15.76
CA LEU A 260 -0.96 25.25 -14.43
C LEU A 260 0.58 25.19 -14.47
N ASP A 261 1.18 25.41 -15.65
CA ASP A 261 2.61 25.27 -15.87
C ASP A 261 3.46 26.47 -15.43
N THR A 262 2.81 27.58 -15.06
CA THR A 262 3.46 28.78 -14.53
C THR A 262 2.93 29.14 -13.15
N TYR A 263 3.83 29.28 -12.18
CA TYR A 263 3.53 29.63 -10.80
C TYR A 263 4.75 30.28 -10.15
N ASP A 264 4.51 31.11 -9.13
CA ASP A 264 5.55 31.56 -8.21
C ASP A 264 5.68 30.58 -7.05
N THR A 265 6.84 30.57 -6.41
CA THR A 265 7.07 29.80 -5.19
C THR A 265 7.44 30.73 -4.03
N VAL A 266 6.76 30.57 -2.91
CA VAL A 266 7.04 31.33 -1.68
C VAL A 266 7.44 30.36 -0.57
N MET A 267 8.54 30.66 0.11
CA MET A 267 9.01 29.87 1.25
C MET A 267 8.19 30.20 2.49
N THR A 268 7.77 29.17 3.23
CA THR A 268 7.13 29.33 4.53
C THR A 268 7.50 28.18 5.46
N ASN A 269 7.57 28.47 6.76
CA ASN A 269 7.70 27.49 7.84
C ASN A 269 6.49 27.49 8.78
N LYS A 270 5.50 28.36 8.53
CA LYS A 270 4.25 28.47 9.30
C LYS A 270 3.26 27.42 8.81
N ILE A 271 2.44 26.91 9.72
CA ILE A 271 1.26 26.12 9.37
C ILE A 271 0.18 27.12 8.93
N LEU A 272 -0.19 27.11 7.66
CA LEU A 272 -1.15 28.05 7.08
C LEU A 272 -2.25 27.27 6.38
N ASN A 273 -3.50 27.70 6.52
CA ASN A 273 -4.60 27.13 5.75
C ASN A 273 -4.66 27.74 4.33
N LEU A 274 -4.88 26.90 3.31
CA LEU A 274 -4.92 27.39 1.93
C LEU A 274 -6.14 28.30 1.65
N ASP A 275 -7.26 28.09 2.35
CA ASP A 275 -8.46 28.93 2.22
C ASP A 275 -8.23 30.36 2.71
N GLU A 276 -7.49 30.54 3.81
CA GLU A 276 -7.11 31.86 4.31
C GLU A 276 -6.16 32.58 3.36
N ILE A 277 -5.15 31.86 2.83
CA ILE A 277 -4.22 32.40 1.83
C ILE A 277 -5.01 32.83 0.59
N ALA A 278 -5.87 31.96 0.08
CA ALA A 278 -6.70 32.22 -1.10
C ALA A 278 -7.59 33.45 -0.89
N SER A 279 -8.22 33.56 0.29
CA SER A 279 -9.08 34.69 0.65
C SER A 279 -8.32 36.02 0.69
N ARG A 280 -7.10 36.05 1.25
CA ARG A 280 -6.29 37.29 1.31
C ARG A 280 -5.74 37.72 -0.05
N LEU A 281 -5.43 36.75 -0.91
CA LEU A 281 -4.97 37.01 -2.28
C LEU A 281 -6.13 37.33 -3.24
N GLY A 282 -7.36 36.96 -2.88
CA GLY A 282 -8.54 37.12 -3.73
C GLY A 282 -8.59 36.10 -4.87
N ILE A 283 -8.08 34.89 -4.64
CA ILE A 283 -8.06 33.78 -5.62
C ILE A 283 -8.93 32.61 -5.14
N SER A 284 -9.23 31.68 -6.04
CA SER A 284 -9.93 30.45 -5.68
C SER A 284 -9.07 29.51 -4.82
N GLU A 285 -9.62 29.01 -3.71
CA GLU A 285 -8.99 27.97 -2.91
C GLU A 285 -8.72 26.71 -3.75
N ASP A 286 -9.63 26.35 -4.66
CA ASP A 286 -9.48 25.17 -5.50
C ASP A 286 -8.28 25.29 -6.45
N LEU A 287 -8.00 26.50 -6.96
CA LEU A 287 -6.80 26.76 -7.76
C LEU A 287 -5.53 26.55 -6.92
N LEU A 288 -5.49 27.13 -5.72
CA LEU A 288 -4.34 27.01 -4.83
C LEU A 288 -4.13 25.57 -4.33
N ALA A 289 -5.21 24.86 -4.03
CA ALA A 289 -5.20 23.45 -3.66
C ALA A 289 -4.83 22.53 -4.83
N THR A 290 -5.10 22.95 -6.07
CA THR A 290 -4.67 22.24 -7.29
C THR A 290 -3.17 22.39 -7.51
N LEU A 291 -2.63 23.60 -7.35
CA LEU A 291 -1.18 23.86 -7.42
C LEU A 291 -0.40 23.10 -6.34
N ASN A 292 -0.99 22.96 -5.14
CA ASN A 292 -0.38 22.29 -3.98
C ASN A 292 -1.13 21.00 -3.62
N ALA A 293 -1.49 20.20 -4.62
CA ALA A 293 -2.34 19.03 -4.45
C ALA A 293 -1.72 17.93 -3.55
N GLU A 294 -0.41 17.95 -3.35
CA GLU A 294 0.33 17.10 -2.41
C GLU A 294 -0.05 17.36 -0.95
N LEU A 295 -0.55 18.55 -0.61
CA LEU A 295 -0.99 18.89 0.74
C LEU A 295 -2.25 18.10 1.08
N ARG A 296 -2.11 17.20 2.05
CA ARG A 296 -3.18 16.26 2.44
C ARG A 296 -4.35 16.95 3.14
N TYR A 297 -4.06 18.02 3.86
CA TYR A 297 -5.02 18.74 4.69
C TYR A 297 -5.36 20.14 4.18
N LYS A 298 -4.90 20.52 2.98
CA LYS A 298 -4.95 21.91 2.49
C LYS A 298 -4.32 22.89 3.50
N LYS A 299 -3.21 22.46 4.12
CA LYS A 299 -2.40 23.26 5.03
C LYS A 299 -0.93 23.05 4.75
N THR A 300 -0.11 24.09 4.86
CA THR A 300 1.35 23.97 4.83
C THR A 300 1.87 23.24 6.08
N PRO A 301 2.99 22.50 5.97
CA PRO A 301 3.52 21.71 7.09
C PRO A 301 4.26 22.57 8.13
N ASP A 302 4.53 21.96 9.30
CA ASP A 302 5.31 22.53 10.41
C ASP A 302 6.84 22.53 10.16
N ARG A 303 7.24 22.87 8.94
CA ARG A 303 8.63 22.90 8.47
C ARG A 303 8.73 23.76 7.22
N GLU A 304 9.97 24.03 6.80
CA GLU A 304 10.23 24.71 5.54
C GLU A 304 9.51 24.03 4.36
N TYR A 305 8.74 24.83 3.64
CA TYR A 305 7.89 24.40 2.54
C TYR A 305 7.85 25.44 1.43
N ARG A 306 7.90 24.94 0.20
CA ARG A 306 7.78 25.71 -1.04
C ARG A 306 6.32 25.75 -1.47
N LEU A 307 5.60 26.80 -1.09
CA LEU A 307 4.21 26.96 -1.47
C LEU A 307 4.11 27.54 -2.88
N LYS A 308 3.42 26.82 -3.77
CA LYS A 308 3.15 27.28 -5.14
C LYS A 308 1.94 28.21 -5.15
N VAL A 309 2.05 29.36 -5.79
CA VAL A 309 0.94 30.31 -5.99
C VAL A 309 0.87 30.75 -7.45
N PRO A 310 -0.28 31.23 -7.96
CA PRO A 310 -0.36 31.74 -9.32
C PRO A 310 0.73 32.79 -9.61
N LEU A 311 1.23 32.80 -10.84
CA LEU A 311 2.26 33.74 -11.30
C LEU A 311 1.88 35.20 -11.00
N GLY A 312 2.81 35.98 -10.45
CA GLY A 312 2.61 37.37 -10.05
C GLY A 312 2.02 37.56 -8.64
N MET A 313 1.65 36.49 -7.95
CA MET A 313 1.13 36.55 -6.57
C MET A 313 2.20 36.29 -5.51
N GLY A 314 3.42 35.88 -5.90
CA GLY A 314 4.50 35.55 -4.96
C GLY A 314 4.87 36.70 -4.03
N GLU A 315 5.11 37.90 -4.60
CA GLU A 315 5.47 39.09 -3.82
C GLU A 315 4.35 39.53 -2.87
N ARG A 316 3.10 39.51 -3.36
CA ARG A 316 1.93 39.86 -2.56
C ARG A 316 1.71 38.89 -1.40
N LEU A 317 1.93 37.60 -1.61
CA LEU A 317 1.87 36.62 -0.52
C LEU A 317 3.01 36.86 0.48
N ALA A 318 4.22 37.13 0.02
CA ALA A 318 5.36 37.40 0.89
C ALA A 318 5.09 38.62 1.80
N SER A 319 4.44 39.68 1.29
CA SER A 319 4.14 40.88 2.09
C SER A 319 3.08 40.66 3.19
N ILE A 320 2.16 39.71 3.01
CA ILE A 320 1.08 39.42 3.97
C ILE A 320 1.36 38.19 4.84
N MET A 321 2.48 37.49 4.62
CA MET A 321 2.78 36.19 5.22
C MET A 321 2.80 36.25 6.76
N ASP A 322 3.34 37.33 7.30
CA ASP A 322 3.47 37.53 8.75
C ASP A 322 2.12 37.81 9.41
N GLU A 323 1.19 38.45 8.69
CA GLU A 323 -0.16 38.78 9.16
C GLU A 323 -1.12 37.58 9.14
N LEU A 324 -0.79 36.52 8.39
CA LEU A 324 -1.61 35.32 8.35
C LEU A 324 -1.56 34.58 9.70
N PRO A 325 -2.70 34.20 10.27
CA PRO A 325 -2.71 33.48 11.54
C PRO A 325 -2.12 32.08 11.33
N GLU A 326 -1.39 31.60 12.33
CA GLU A 326 -0.88 30.24 12.31
C GLU A 326 -2.03 29.27 12.61
N ALA A 327 -2.24 28.34 11.69
CA ALA A 327 -3.28 27.34 11.79
C ALA A 327 -2.86 26.21 12.73
N ASP A 328 -3.86 25.59 13.38
CA ASP A 328 -3.60 24.38 14.15
C ASP A 328 -3.06 23.26 13.27
N ARG A 329 -2.06 22.55 13.80
CA ARG A 329 -1.59 21.28 13.25
C ARG A 329 -2.83 20.40 12.99
N PRO A 330 -2.99 19.87 11.77
CA PRO A 330 -4.14 19.06 11.43
C PRO A 330 -4.23 17.95 12.46
N PHE A 331 -5.34 17.95 13.17
CA PHE A 331 -5.63 16.96 14.16
C PHE A 331 -5.74 15.63 13.42
N ARG A 332 -4.65 14.87 13.40
CA ARG A 332 -4.83 13.45 13.63
C ARG A 332 -5.52 13.43 14.97
N GLU A 333 -6.71 12.85 15.04
CA GLU A 333 -6.96 12.03 16.21
C GLU A 333 -5.70 11.15 16.31
N LYS A 334 -4.74 11.56 17.13
CA LYS A 334 -4.11 10.62 18.05
C LYS A 334 -5.31 10.10 18.81
N GLY A 335 -5.99 9.14 18.17
CA GLY A 335 -7.18 8.54 18.73
C GLY A 335 -6.73 8.15 20.11
N ARG A 336 -7.47 8.64 21.09
CA ARG A 336 -7.59 7.91 22.34
C ARG A 336 -7.77 6.44 21.91
N GLY A 337 -6.75 5.64 22.20
CA GLY A 337 -6.26 4.59 21.31
C GLY A 337 -7.33 3.66 20.78
N VAL A 338 -7.62 3.73 19.47
CA VAL A 338 -8.32 2.69 18.70
C VAL A 338 -7.85 2.74 17.23
N VAL A 339 -6.89 1.88 16.87
CA VAL A 339 -6.51 1.57 15.49
C VAL A 339 -7.52 0.59 14.89
N ILE A 340 -8.18 0.99 13.81
CA ILE A 340 -9.15 0.13 13.12
C ILE A 340 -8.43 -0.84 12.18
N VAL A 341 -8.45 -2.13 12.51
CA VAL A 341 -7.92 -3.22 11.68
C VAL A 341 -9.08 -3.93 10.97
N ARG A 342 -9.01 -4.09 9.65
CA ARG A 342 -9.99 -4.90 8.90
C ARG A 342 -9.49 -6.34 8.81
N HIS A 343 -10.25 -7.28 9.36
CA HIS A 343 -9.90 -8.70 9.41
C HIS A 343 -10.85 -9.53 8.54
N LYS A 344 -10.29 -10.42 7.72
CA LYS A 344 -11.06 -11.41 6.93
C LYS A 344 -11.11 -12.73 7.72
N VAL A 345 -12.32 -13.15 8.07
CA VAL A 345 -12.60 -14.36 8.86
C VAL A 345 -12.12 -15.60 8.11
N ARG A 346 -11.31 -16.43 8.76
CA ARG A 346 -10.81 -17.72 8.24
C ARG A 346 -11.68 -18.89 8.72
N SER A 347 -11.52 -20.05 8.08
CA SER A 347 -12.21 -21.27 8.51
C SER A 347 -11.87 -21.60 9.97
N GLY A 348 -12.90 -21.84 10.78
CA GLY A 348 -12.77 -22.15 12.21
C GLY A 348 -12.64 -20.94 13.16
N GLU A 349 -12.59 -19.70 12.66
CA GLU A 349 -12.56 -18.51 13.53
C GLU A 349 -13.97 -18.13 14.03
N THR A 350 -14.12 -17.93 15.34
CA THR A 350 -15.32 -17.37 15.99
C THR A 350 -15.09 -15.93 16.45
N MET A 351 -16.16 -15.18 16.72
CA MET A 351 -16.07 -13.80 17.24
C MET A 351 -15.18 -13.72 18.49
N ALA A 352 -15.32 -14.68 19.41
CA ALA A 352 -14.50 -14.77 20.61
C ALA A 352 -13.03 -15.07 20.31
N SER A 353 -12.74 -15.95 19.34
CA SER A 353 -11.36 -16.25 18.93
C SER A 353 -10.68 -15.04 18.26
N ILE A 354 -11.43 -14.27 17.48
CA ILE A 354 -10.94 -13.07 16.79
C ILE A 354 -10.73 -11.94 17.81
N ALA A 355 -11.70 -11.69 18.69
CA ALA A 355 -11.57 -10.70 19.76
C ALA A 355 -10.33 -10.98 20.63
N ARG A 356 -10.10 -12.25 20.99
CA ARG A 356 -8.91 -12.69 21.74
C ARG A 356 -7.60 -12.47 20.97
N LYS A 357 -7.57 -12.81 19.67
CA LYS A 357 -6.41 -12.62 18.79
C LYS A 357 -5.95 -11.16 18.74
N TYR A 358 -6.91 -10.23 18.77
CA TYR A 358 -6.65 -8.79 18.73
C TYR A 358 -6.70 -8.11 20.11
N ARG A 359 -6.84 -8.90 21.20
CA ARG A 359 -6.90 -8.44 22.59
C ARG A 359 -7.96 -7.36 22.85
N ILE A 360 -9.14 -7.53 22.29
CA ILE A 360 -10.31 -6.66 22.51
C ILE A 360 -11.48 -7.46 23.09
N SER A 361 -12.46 -6.80 23.69
CA SER A 361 -13.66 -7.49 24.16
C SER A 361 -14.56 -7.88 22.98
N PRO A 362 -15.24 -9.04 23.04
CA PRO A 362 -16.27 -9.41 22.05
C PRO A 362 -17.35 -8.34 21.91
N ASP A 363 -17.71 -7.64 22.99
CA ASP A 363 -18.70 -6.56 22.97
C ASP A 363 -18.20 -5.31 22.22
N SER A 364 -16.91 -4.98 22.35
CA SER A 364 -16.28 -3.92 21.55
C SER A 364 -16.29 -4.31 20.07
N LEU A 365 -16.02 -5.58 19.77
CA LEU A 365 -16.06 -6.07 18.39
C LEU A 365 -17.49 -6.03 17.82
N LYS A 366 -18.52 -6.38 18.60
CA LYS A 366 -19.94 -6.27 18.22
C LYS A 366 -20.37 -4.81 17.98
N LYS A 367 -19.97 -3.88 18.86
CA LYS A 367 -20.32 -2.45 18.77
C LYS A 367 -19.86 -1.81 17.45
N TYR A 368 -18.72 -2.24 16.91
CA TYR A 368 -18.17 -1.74 15.65
C TYR A 368 -18.66 -2.51 14.42
N ASN A 369 -19.35 -3.64 14.60
CA ASN A 369 -19.89 -4.46 13.53
C ASN A 369 -21.41 -4.68 13.73
N LYS A 370 -22.15 -3.57 13.89
CA LYS A 370 -23.60 -3.56 14.20
C LYS A 370 -24.48 -4.30 13.18
N SER A 371 -23.98 -4.54 11.97
CA SER A 371 -24.67 -5.31 10.93
C SER A 371 -24.66 -6.83 11.19
N LEU A 372 -23.87 -7.30 12.15
CA LEU A 372 -23.88 -8.69 12.61
C LEU A 372 -25.05 -8.86 13.59
N ARG A 373 -26.18 -9.39 13.10
CA ARG A 373 -27.33 -9.70 13.96
C ARG A 373 -26.99 -10.78 15.00
N ALA A 374 -27.82 -10.85 16.04
CA ALA A 374 -27.65 -11.44 17.37
C ALA A 374 -27.20 -12.91 17.53
N THR A 375 -26.67 -13.58 16.51
CA THR A 375 -26.35 -15.03 16.54
C THR A 375 -24.87 -15.36 16.72
N ASP A 376 -24.02 -14.42 17.16
CA ASP A 376 -22.59 -14.63 17.51
C ASP A 376 -21.70 -15.34 16.45
N THR A 377 -22.22 -15.51 15.23
CA THR A 377 -21.63 -16.35 14.18
C THR A 377 -21.08 -15.49 13.05
N VAL A 378 -19.77 -15.59 12.84
CA VAL A 378 -19.06 -14.95 11.73
C VAL A 378 -18.92 -15.96 10.58
N LYS A 379 -19.16 -15.54 9.33
CA LYS A 379 -19.03 -16.41 8.16
C LYS A 379 -17.60 -16.39 7.61
N VAL A 380 -17.11 -17.53 7.15
CA VAL A 380 -15.79 -17.62 6.49
C VAL A 380 -15.75 -16.69 5.29
N GLY A 381 -14.66 -15.91 5.18
CA GLY A 381 -14.48 -14.91 4.12
C GLY A 381 -15.10 -13.53 4.42
N GLN A 382 -15.93 -13.41 5.44
CA GLN A 382 -16.53 -12.14 5.86
C GLN A 382 -15.47 -11.17 6.39
N ARG A 383 -15.62 -9.87 6.10
CA ARG A 383 -14.73 -8.83 6.62
C ARG A 383 -15.37 -8.16 7.83
N ILE A 384 -14.64 -8.14 8.94
CA ILE A 384 -15.06 -7.48 10.18
C ILE A 384 -14.05 -6.42 10.61
N VAL A 385 -14.56 -5.39 11.27
CA VAL A 385 -13.85 -4.19 11.70
C VAL A 385 -13.41 -4.38 13.15
N ILE A 386 -12.11 -4.29 13.41
CA ILE A 386 -11.52 -4.58 14.72
C ILE A 386 -10.94 -3.29 15.31
N PRO A 387 -11.52 -2.76 16.39
CA PRO A 387 -11.02 -1.57 17.07
C PRO A 387 -9.85 -1.93 18.02
N VAL A 388 -8.61 -1.94 17.55
CA VAL A 388 -7.42 -2.29 18.35
C VAL A 388 -6.86 -1.07 19.08
N ALA A 389 -6.97 -1.01 20.40
CA ALA A 389 -6.45 0.14 21.15
C ALA A 389 -4.91 0.20 21.16
N THR A 390 -4.33 1.36 20.80
CA THR A 390 -2.91 1.65 21.05
C THR A 390 -2.72 1.96 22.52
N ALA A 391 -2.02 1.09 23.23
CA ALA A 391 -1.80 1.19 24.66
C ALA A 391 -1.06 2.48 25.04
N GLN A 392 -1.61 3.27 25.97
CA GLN A 392 -0.88 3.64 27.19
C GLN A 392 -1.77 4.28 28.27
N THR A 393 -1.45 3.92 29.51
CA THR A 393 -1.74 4.58 30.79
C THR A 393 -3.19 4.97 31.06
N VAL A 394 -3.89 4.10 31.77
CA VAL A 394 -5.09 4.46 32.54
C VAL A 394 -4.62 5.38 33.68
N LYS A 395 -4.57 6.69 33.45
CA LYS A 395 -4.76 7.67 34.53
C LYS A 395 -6.26 7.81 34.71
N THR A 396 -6.84 7.01 35.61
CA THR A 396 -8.19 7.27 36.11
C THR A 396 -8.11 8.45 37.08
N ASN A 397 -8.31 9.65 36.54
CA ASN A 397 -8.89 10.72 37.34
C ASN A 397 -10.37 10.37 37.54
N ASN A 398 -10.68 9.73 38.66
CA ASN A 398 -12.01 9.77 39.23
C ASN A 398 -11.87 9.89 40.76
N LYS A 399 -11.83 11.14 41.21
CA LYS A 399 -12.28 11.49 42.56
C LYS A 399 -13.79 11.29 42.57
N GLN A 400 -14.30 10.24 43.22
CA GLN A 400 -15.58 10.20 43.95
C GLN A 400 -15.84 8.79 44.51
N GLY A 401 -15.92 8.69 45.85
CA GLY A 401 -16.87 7.88 46.63
C GLY A 401 -17.10 6.39 46.36
N ILE A 402 -16.47 5.53 47.18
CA ILE A 402 -16.99 4.34 47.91
C ILE A 402 -17.91 3.33 47.19
N LYS A 403 -17.48 2.06 47.05
CA LYS A 403 -18.03 0.86 47.77
C LYS A 403 -17.26 -0.43 47.44
N LYS A 404 -16.86 -1.14 48.50
CA LYS A 404 -16.17 -2.44 48.50
C LYS A 404 -17.14 -3.53 48.04
N VAL A 405 -16.93 -4.12 46.85
CA VAL A 405 -17.71 -5.29 46.39
C VAL A 405 -16.88 -6.54 46.65
N ALA A 406 -17.36 -7.41 47.54
CA ALA A 406 -16.73 -8.70 47.80
C ALA A 406 -16.90 -9.63 46.58
N LEU A 407 -15.79 -10.12 46.02
CA LEU A 407 -15.79 -11.05 44.89
C LEU A 407 -16.38 -12.41 45.34
N GLN A 408 -17.50 -12.81 44.72
CA GLN A 408 -18.16 -14.08 44.96
C GLN A 408 -17.37 -15.25 44.36
N ALA A 409 -17.51 -16.45 44.96
CA ALA A 409 -16.87 -17.67 44.47
C ALA A 409 -17.49 -18.13 43.13
N ILE A 410 -16.66 -18.59 42.21
CA ILE A 410 -17.07 -19.03 40.86
C ILE A 410 -16.73 -20.52 40.70
N THR A 411 -17.55 -21.29 39.99
CA THR A 411 -17.27 -22.70 39.67
C THR A 411 -16.51 -22.85 38.35
N TYR A 412 -15.54 -23.78 38.32
CA TYR A 412 -14.64 -24.05 37.21
C TYR A 412 -14.62 -25.55 36.90
N LYS A 413 -14.81 -25.92 35.63
CA LYS A 413 -14.70 -27.30 35.16
C LYS A 413 -13.27 -27.57 34.65
N VAL A 414 -12.57 -28.48 35.31
CA VAL A 414 -11.20 -28.91 34.99
C VAL A 414 -11.11 -29.43 33.56
N LYS A 415 -10.15 -28.94 32.78
CA LYS A 415 -9.90 -29.34 31.39
C LYS A 415 -8.70 -30.28 31.29
N LYS A 416 -8.58 -30.99 30.17
CA LYS A 416 -7.46 -31.91 29.90
C LYS A 416 -6.14 -31.13 29.96
N GLY A 417 -5.26 -31.52 30.89
CA GLY A 417 -3.96 -30.87 31.13
C GLY A 417 -3.95 -29.82 32.27
N ASP A 418 -5.08 -29.54 32.93
CA ASP A 418 -5.09 -28.66 34.11
C ASP A 418 -4.46 -29.37 35.33
N THR A 419 -3.66 -28.63 36.09
CA THR A 419 -3.09 -29.04 37.37
C THR A 419 -3.58 -28.10 38.48
N LEU A 420 -3.46 -28.51 39.75
CA LEU A 420 -3.79 -27.62 40.87
C LEU A 420 -3.00 -26.32 40.81
N TYR A 421 -1.74 -26.37 40.37
CA TYR A 421 -0.89 -25.19 40.20
C TYR A 421 -1.45 -24.26 39.11
N SER A 422 -1.71 -24.78 37.91
CA SER A 422 -2.16 -23.96 36.79
C SER A 422 -3.54 -23.33 37.01
N VAL A 423 -4.41 -23.98 37.80
CA VAL A 423 -5.70 -23.41 38.19
C VAL A 423 -5.55 -22.41 39.32
N ALA A 424 -4.73 -22.69 40.35
CA ALA A 424 -4.52 -21.78 41.47
C ALA A 424 -3.87 -20.46 41.00
N GLU A 425 -2.84 -20.54 40.16
CA GLU A 425 -2.18 -19.39 39.53
C GLU A 425 -3.15 -18.56 38.69
N ARG A 426 -3.99 -19.21 37.87
CA ARG A 426 -4.98 -18.54 37.03
C ARG A 426 -5.96 -17.68 37.82
N TYR A 427 -6.26 -18.04 39.06
CA TYR A 427 -7.20 -17.33 39.92
C TYR A 427 -6.51 -16.61 41.10
N GLY A 428 -5.17 -16.51 41.10
CA GLY A 428 -4.43 -15.82 42.16
C GLY A 428 -4.60 -16.43 43.56
N MET A 429 -4.88 -17.74 43.62
CA MET A 429 -5.04 -18.49 44.87
C MET A 429 -3.79 -19.30 45.18
N SER A 430 -3.55 -19.62 46.45
CA SER A 430 -2.56 -20.67 46.75
C SER A 430 -3.15 -22.05 46.47
N ILE A 431 -2.30 -23.03 46.15
CA ILE A 431 -2.72 -24.43 45.96
C ILE A 431 -3.41 -24.96 47.24
N GLN A 432 -2.93 -24.56 48.42
CA GLN A 432 -3.53 -24.96 49.69
C GLN A 432 -4.93 -24.37 49.89
N GLU A 433 -5.13 -23.11 49.53
CA GLU A 433 -6.44 -22.45 49.56
C GLU A 433 -7.42 -23.12 48.58
N LEU A 434 -6.96 -23.41 47.37
CA LEU A 434 -7.77 -24.10 46.36
C LEU A 434 -8.18 -25.52 46.80
N LYS A 435 -7.25 -26.28 47.38
CA LYS A 435 -7.50 -27.61 47.93
C LYS A 435 -8.48 -27.56 49.10
N LYS A 436 -8.29 -26.63 50.04
CA LYS A 436 -9.14 -26.47 51.21
C LYS A 436 -10.56 -26.09 50.81
N LEU A 437 -10.71 -25.16 49.85
CA LEU A 437 -12.01 -24.72 49.34
C LEU A 437 -12.81 -25.86 48.68
N ASN A 438 -12.12 -26.84 48.09
CA ASN A 438 -12.73 -27.95 47.36
C ASN A 438 -12.60 -29.31 48.06
N LYS A 439 -12.13 -29.33 49.31
CA LYS A 439 -11.88 -30.54 50.12
C LYS A 439 -11.03 -31.61 49.40
N ILE A 440 -10.06 -31.18 48.60
CA ILE A 440 -9.18 -32.08 47.83
C ILE A 440 -7.98 -32.49 48.69
N LYS A 441 -7.85 -33.80 48.96
CA LYS A 441 -6.74 -34.34 49.76
C LYS A 441 -5.46 -34.65 48.93
N GLY A 442 -5.59 -34.91 47.63
CA GLY A 442 -4.48 -35.25 46.73
C GLY A 442 -3.97 -34.12 45.83
N ASN A 443 -3.05 -34.43 44.90
CA ASN A 443 -2.45 -33.47 43.96
C ASN A 443 -3.03 -33.52 42.53
N ILE A 444 -3.93 -34.47 42.26
CA ILE A 444 -4.41 -34.75 40.90
C ILE A 444 -5.84 -34.21 40.73
N LEU A 445 -6.07 -33.44 39.67
CA LEU A 445 -7.39 -33.02 39.23
C LEU A 445 -7.87 -33.93 38.11
N LYS A 446 -9.10 -34.44 38.19
CA LYS A 446 -9.68 -35.26 37.12
C LYS A 446 -10.28 -34.35 36.04
N THR A 447 -9.99 -34.65 34.77
CA THR A 447 -10.58 -33.91 33.65
C THR A 447 -12.11 -34.02 33.72
N GLY A 448 -12.81 -32.89 33.65
CA GLY A 448 -14.26 -32.78 33.78
C GLY A 448 -14.77 -32.53 35.21
N GLN A 449 -13.92 -32.61 36.23
CA GLN A 449 -14.26 -32.30 37.62
C GLN A 449 -14.62 -30.82 37.80
N ILE A 450 -15.64 -30.51 38.59
CA ILE A 450 -16.03 -29.13 38.89
C ILE A 450 -15.45 -28.73 40.26
N ILE A 451 -14.74 -27.60 40.29
CA ILE A 451 -14.11 -27.04 41.48
C ILE A 451 -14.45 -25.55 41.61
N THR A 452 -14.60 -25.07 42.83
CA THR A 452 -14.91 -23.69 43.18
C THR A 452 -13.62 -22.89 43.40
N VAL A 453 -13.53 -21.70 42.81
CA VAL A 453 -12.38 -20.79 42.91
C VAL A 453 -12.84 -19.41 43.39
N LYS A 454 -12.00 -18.71 44.13
CA LYS A 454 -12.23 -17.33 44.60
C LYS A 454 -11.08 -16.44 44.14
N PRO A 455 -11.27 -15.59 43.12
CA PRO A 455 -10.20 -14.71 42.64
C PRO A 455 -9.77 -13.72 43.73
N LYS A 456 -8.46 -13.60 43.99
CA LYS A 456 -7.92 -12.51 44.82
C LYS A 456 -7.47 -11.34 43.92
N GLU A 457 -7.82 -10.11 44.31
CA GLU A 457 -7.20 -8.93 43.71
C GLU A 457 -5.73 -8.84 44.13
N VAL A 458 -4.85 -8.69 43.14
CA VAL A 458 -3.43 -8.46 43.37
C VAL A 458 -3.19 -6.95 43.41
N SER A 459 -2.92 -6.42 44.60
CA SER A 459 -2.42 -5.05 44.80
C SER A 459 -0.89 -5.04 44.71
N GLU A 460 -0.31 -4.44 43.67
CA GLU A 460 1.14 -4.18 43.61
C GLU A 460 1.49 -2.92 44.42
N ASN A 461 2.18 -3.10 45.55
CA ASN A 461 3.02 -2.04 46.13
C ASN A 461 4.32 -1.95 45.32
N ARG A 462 4.62 -0.79 44.73
CA ARG A 462 5.96 -0.46 44.22
C ARG A 462 6.44 0.83 44.84
N GLU A 463 7.46 0.69 45.67
CA GLU A 463 8.33 1.76 46.14
C GLU A 463 9.08 2.40 44.95
N THR A 464 9.37 3.69 45.13
CA THR A 464 9.91 4.63 44.15
C THR A 464 11.38 4.36 43.81
N GLY A 465 11.68 4.14 42.53
CA GLY A 465 13.03 4.13 41.97
C GLY A 465 13.03 4.62 40.51
N SER A 466 13.86 5.62 40.23
CA SER A 466 14.06 6.37 38.97
C SER A 466 13.73 5.63 37.66
N GLN A 467 12.77 6.17 36.89
CA GLN A 467 12.38 5.68 35.56
C GLN A 467 13.41 6.05 34.49
N GLN A 468 14.22 5.08 34.04
CA GLN A 468 14.75 5.10 32.68
C GLN A 468 13.66 4.68 31.68
N LYS A 469 13.41 5.51 30.67
CA LYS A 469 12.46 5.24 29.57
C LYS A 469 12.89 3.99 28.81
N LYS A 470 12.16 2.88 28.96
CA LYS A 470 12.37 1.65 28.18
C LYS A 470 11.99 1.90 26.71
N LYS A 471 12.92 1.70 25.78
CA LYS A 471 12.69 1.79 24.33
C LYS A 471 12.01 0.51 23.83
N ILE A 472 11.28 0.61 22.71
CA ILE A 472 10.56 -0.54 22.11
C ILE A 472 11.03 -0.74 20.67
N TYR A 473 11.39 -1.97 20.32
CA TYR A 473 11.74 -2.42 18.99
C TYR A 473 10.64 -3.30 18.39
N VAL A 474 10.25 -3.05 17.14
CA VAL A 474 9.27 -3.89 16.43
C VAL A 474 10.01 -4.80 15.45
N VAL A 475 9.85 -6.12 15.65
CA VAL A 475 10.48 -7.19 14.85
C VAL A 475 10.10 -7.02 13.38
N LYS A 476 11.09 -6.84 12.50
CA LYS A 476 10.90 -6.72 11.05
C LYS A 476 10.92 -8.11 10.39
N LYS A 477 10.47 -8.17 9.12
CA LYS A 477 10.52 -9.41 8.34
C LYS A 477 11.99 -9.80 8.09
N GLY A 478 12.41 -10.96 8.58
CA GLY A 478 13.80 -11.44 8.52
C GLY A 478 14.61 -11.24 9.81
N ASP A 479 14.06 -10.55 10.81
CA ASP A 479 14.73 -10.40 12.11
C ASP A 479 14.68 -11.70 12.91
N ASN A 480 15.79 -12.01 13.58
CA ASN A 480 15.86 -13.01 14.66
C ASN A 480 16.47 -12.35 15.91
N LEU A 481 16.39 -13.01 17.07
CA LEU A 481 16.86 -12.42 18.33
C LEU A 481 18.33 -11.97 18.30
N HIS A 482 19.21 -12.64 17.55
CA HIS A 482 20.61 -12.24 17.41
C HIS A 482 20.76 -10.94 16.61
N ILE A 483 20.03 -10.80 15.49
CA ILE A 483 20.03 -9.58 14.67
C ILE A 483 19.48 -8.40 15.48
N ILE A 484 18.41 -8.62 16.24
CA ILE A 484 17.79 -7.56 17.06
C ILE A 484 18.71 -7.17 18.20
N ALA A 485 19.30 -8.13 18.90
CA ALA A 485 20.25 -7.91 19.98
C ALA A 485 21.43 -7.05 19.50
N ARG A 486 22.06 -7.42 18.37
CA ARG A 486 23.16 -6.65 17.77
C ARG A 486 22.74 -5.24 17.35
N ARG A 487 21.55 -5.09 16.75
CA ARG A 487 21.04 -3.79 16.27
C ARG A 487 20.62 -2.83 17.38
N THR A 488 20.32 -3.38 18.55
CA THR A 488 19.85 -2.61 19.72
C THR A 488 20.90 -2.59 20.83
N GLU A 489 22.13 -3.01 20.51
CA GLU A 489 23.29 -3.04 21.41
C GLU A 489 22.98 -3.72 22.76
N THR A 490 22.19 -4.80 22.71
CA THR A 490 21.85 -5.62 23.87
C THR A 490 22.21 -7.08 23.61
N ASP A 491 22.27 -7.91 24.64
CA ASP A 491 22.48 -9.34 24.48
C ASP A 491 21.15 -10.11 24.45
N VAL A 492 21.18 -11.31 23.87
CA VAL A 492 19.98 -12.12 23.63
C VAL A 492 19.36 -12.60 24.93
N ALA A 493 20.16 -12.89 25.97
CA ALA A 493 19.67 -13.35 27.26
C ALA A 493 18.92 -12.22 27.99
N THR A 494 19.48 -11.01 27.95
CA THR A 494 18.83 -9.79 28.44
C THR A 494 17.57 -9.48 27.65
N LEU A 495 17.59 -9.60 26.32
CA LEU A 495 16.41 -9.38 25.49
C LEU A 495 15.30 -10.40 25.76
N LYS A 496 15.63 -11.67 25.99
CA LYS A 496 14.69 -12.72 26.39
C LYS A 496 14.10 -12.45 27.78
N LYS A 497 14.94 -12.13 28.77
CA LYS A 497 14.54 -11.85 30.15
C LYS A 497 13.69 -10.58 30.25
N LEU A 498 14.03 -9.55 29.51
CA LEU A 498 13.30 -8.27 29.50
C LEU A 498 11.89 -8.40 28.88
N ASN A 499 11.68 -9.41 28.03
CA ASN A 499 10.45 -9.63 27.28
C ASN A 499 9.71 -10.93 27.64
N ASN A 500 10.18 -11.68 28.65
CA ASN A 500 9.66 -12.99 29.04
C ASN A 500 9.47 -13.94 27.84
N LEU A 501 10.47 -14.02 26.94
CA LEU A 501 10.41 -14.88 25.77
C LEU A 501 10.69 -16.36 26.13
N PRO A 502 10.03 -17.31 25.44
CA PRO A 502 10.30 -18.74 25.62
C PRO A 502 11.75 -19.11 25.25
N GLU A 503 12.25 -20.21 25.82
CA GLU A 503 13.62 -20.73 25.65
C GLU A 503 14.00 -20.90 24.16
N ASP A 504 13.05 -21.34 23.33
CA ASP A 504 13.21 -21.53 21.88
C ASP A 504 13.47 -20.23 21.08
N GLY A 505 13.32 -19.05 21.69
CA GLY A 505 13.82 -17.78 21.16
C GLY A 505 13.17 -17.29 19.87
N ASN A 506 12.00 -17.81 19.50
CA ASN A 506 11.33 -17.42 18.27
C ASN A 506 10.61 -16.06 18.41
N VAL A 507 10.85 -15.18 17.43
CA VAL A 507 10.19 -13.88 17.31
C VAL A 507 9.48 -13.76 15.97
N ARG A 508 8.29 -13.16 15.97
CA ARG A 508 7.46 -13.02 14.76
C ARG A 508 7.53 -11.61 14.20
N PRO A 509 7.54 -11.43 12.87
CA PRO A 509 7.42 -10.09 12.28
C PRO A 509 6.18 -9.36 12.81
N GLY A 510 6.39 -8.14 13.30
CA GLY A 510 5.37 -7.29 13.95
C GLY A 510 5.27 -7.45 15.48
N GLN A 511 6.01 -8.38 16.09
CA GLN A 511 6.11 -8.50 17.55
C GLN A 511 6.90 -7.32 18.13
N ALA A 512 6.44 -6.73 19.23
CA ALA A 512 7.14 -5.66 19.93
C ALA A 512 7.97 -6.22 21.08
N LEU A 513 9.24 -5.82 21.16
CA LEU A 513 10.18 -6.17 22.22
C LEU A 513 10.66 -4.90 22.91
N TYR A 514 10.63 -4.89 24.24
CA TYR A 514 11.32 -3.91 25.07
C TYR A 514 12.83 -4.10 24.90
N ILE A 515 13.52 -3.01 24.65
CA ILE A 515 14.98 -2.92 24.57
C ILE A 515 15.46 -1.86 25.57
N ARG A 516 16.75 -1.87 25.90
CA ARG A 516 17.34 -0.88 26.81
C ARG A 516 17.35 0.53 26.20
#